data_AF-A0A1J8R5C9-F1
#
_entry.id   AF-A0A1J8R5C9-F1
#
_cell.length_a   1.000
_cell.length_b   1.000
_cell.length_c   1.000
_cell.angle_alpha   90.00
_cell.angle_beta   90.00
_cell.angle_gamma   90.00
#
_symmetry.space_group_name_H-M   'P 1'
#
loop_
_entity.id
_entity.type
_entity.pdbx_description
1 polymer ?
#
loop_
_entity_poly.entity_id
_entity_poly.type
_entity_poly.pdbx_seq_one_letter_code
_entity_poly.pdbx_strand_id
1 'polypeptide(L)'
;MIKAQTIVARTPSALLASLDRFHLHSKAKGSTLLFALSAPSDTLSAVTSRLNSLFPRHVGCLSSPLPAYGSHLTCAVALLDGITFRSTIAGRADPQVGRWHAARRSSTQKLPAAHSEVFDEIDGDVSQVNWEDIWGRSAASAQEMLPLELRMARPEDVSTILYFSDKAPQGIAKALKATFPDSHEAGASYIRDDEILKLLSDSSDFWHHRLLSSQVDR
;
A
#
# COMPACT_ATOMS: atom_id res chain seq x y z
N MET A 1 -19.10 5.63 -8.57
CA MET A 1 -18.54 6.16 -9.84
C MET A 1 -17.12 6.59 -9.55
N ILE A 2 -16.12 5.95 -10.16
CA ILE A 2 -14.70 6.29 -9.96
C ILE A 2 -14.40 7.53 -10.81
N LYS A 3 -13.84 8.58 -10.19
CA LYS A 3 -13.41 9.79 -10.89
C LYS A 3 -11.90 9.90 -10.76
N ALA A 4 -11.17 9.78 -11.86
CA ALA A 4 -9.72 9.88 -11.90
C ALA A 4 -9.26 10.96 -12.88
N GLN A 5 -8.16 11.64 -12.55
CA GLN A 5 -7.55 12.67 -13.37
C GLN A 5 -6.05 12.75 -13.10
N THR A 6 -5.26 12.90 -14.17
CA THR A 6 -3.85 13.27 -14.06
C THR A 6 -3.68 14.74 -14.41
N ILE A 7 -3.12 15.51 -13.48
CA ILE A 7 -2.86 16.93 -13.61
C ILE A 7 -1.37 17.12 -13.86
N VAL A 8 -1.01 17.86 -14.92
CA VAL A 8 0.35 18.29 -15.20
C VAL A 8 0.37 19.81 -15.18
N ALA A 9 1.21 20.40 -14.35
CA ALA A 9 1.25 21.84 -14.11
C ALA A 9 2.68 22.38 -14.11
N ARG A 10 2.87 23.54 -14.75
CA ARG A 10 4.16 24.26 -14.74
C ARG A 10 4.44 24.99 -13.42
N THR A 11 3.38 25.31 -12.68
CA THR A 11 3.47 26.08 -11.44
C THR A 11 2.62 25.44 -10.35
N PRO A 12 2.99 25.62 -9.07
CA PRO A 12 2.19 25.14 -7.94
C PRO A 12 0.77 25.70 -7.98
N SER A 13 0.60 26.99 -8.25
CA SER A 13 -0.72 27.64 -8.29
C SER A 13 -1.65 27.01 -9.33
N ALA A 14 -1.14 26.63 -10.50
CA ALA A 14 -1.93 25.95 -11.53
C ALA A 14 -2.34 24.53 -11.12
N LEU A 15 -1.47 23.82 -10.38
CA LEU A 15 -1.80 22.53 -9.79
C LEU A 15 -2.92 22.67 -8.75
N LEU A 16 -2.76 23.60 -7.80
CA LEU A 16 -3.73 23.84 -6.73
C LEU A 16 -5.10 24.25 -7.28
N ALA A 17 -5.15 25.16 -8.25
CA ALA A 17 -6.40 25.55 -8.90
C ALA A 17 -7.09 24.38 -9.64
N SER A 18 -6.32 23.41 -10.13
CA SER A 18 -6.86 22.21 -10.76
C SER A 18 -7.39 21.22 -9.72
N LEU A 19 -6.72 21.09 -8.57
CA LEU A 19 -7.20 20.29 -7.43
C LEU A 19 -8.47 20.87 -6.82
N ASP A 20 -8.56 22.19 -6.65
CA ASP A 20 -9.76 22.87 -6.17
C ASP A 20 -10.95 22.61 -7.11
N ARG A 21 -10.72 22.70 -8.43
CA ARG A 21 -11.74 22.34 -9.43
C ARG A 21 -12.11 20.86 -9.36
N PHE A 22 -11.14 19.97 -9.21
CA PHE A 22 -11.42 18.53 -9.07
C PHE A 22 -12.31 18.24 -7.86
N HIS A 23 -12.03 18.89 -6.72
CA HIS A 23 -12.80 18.83 -5.49
C HIS A 23 -14.22 19.39 -5.66
N LEU A 24 -14.38 20.59 -6.23
CA LEU A 24 -15.70 21.21 -6.44
C LEU A 24 -16.62 20.38 -7.34
N HIS A 25 -16.05 19.72 -8.36
CA HIS A 25 -16.80 18.82 -9.23
C HIS A 25 -16.98 17.42 -8.63
N SER A 26 -16.51 17.17 -7.41
CA SER A 26 -16.78 15.94 -6.69
C SER A 26 -18.03 16.14 -5.83
N LYS A 27 -19.09 15.39 -6.14
CA LYS A 27 -20.29 15.31 -5.30
C LYS A 27 -20.19 14.21 -4.22
N ALA A 28 -19.07 13.50 -4.16
CA ALA A 28 -18.95 12.26 -3.40
C ALA A 28 -18.63 12.56 -1.92
N LYS A 29 -19.68 12.76 -1.11
CA LYS A 29 -19.59 12.81 0.36
C LYS A 29 -19.03 11.47 0.86
N GLY A 30 -17.90 11.50 1.56
CA GLY A 30 -17.30 10.32 2.20
C GLY A 30 -16.31 9.53 1.33
N SER A 31 -16.04 9.99 0.10
CA SER A 31 -15.01 9.40 -0.77
C SER A 31 -13.59 9.60 -0.22
N THR A 32 -12.73 8.62 -0.49
CA THR A 32 -11.29 8.67 -0.20
C THR A 32 -10.55 9.14 -1.45
N LEU A 33 -9.70 10.16 -1.29
CA LEU A 33 -8.77 10.56 -2.33
C LEU A 33 -7.59 9.59 -2.39
N LEU A 34 -7.37 8.96 -3.54
CA LEU A 34 -6.08 8.40 -3.90
C LEU A 34 -5.27 9.43 -4.67
N PHE A 35 -3.99 9.60 -4.32
CA PHE A 35 -3.10 10.46 -5.10
C PHE A 35 -1.67 9.93 -5.23
N ALA A 36 -1.03 10.25 -6.36
CA ALA A 36 0.40 10.12 -6.57
C ALA A 36 0.94 11.49 -7.00
N LEU A 37 1.86 12.06 -6.20
CA LEU A 37 2.37 13.41 -6.40
C LEU A 37 3.86 13.39 -6.75
N SER A 38 4.21 14.01 -7.88
CA SER A 38 5.57 14.43 -8.17
C SER A 38 5.66 15.94 -8.12
N ALA A 39 6.47 16.45 -7.18
CA ALA A 39 6.72 17.87 -7.02
C ALA A 39 8.14 18.07 -6.49
N PRO A 40 8.81 19.18 -6.86
CA PRO A 40 10.08 19.56 -6.25
C PRO A 40 9.90 19.93 -4.76
N SER A 41 10.97 19.74 -3.98
CA SER A 41 10.94 19.78 -2.51
C SER A 41 10.46 21.12 -1.93
N ASP A 42 10.70 22.22 -2.63
CA ASP A 42 10.30 23.57 -2.27
C ASP A 42 8.78 23.78 -2.30
N THR A 43 8.07 23.04 -3.13
CA THR A 43 6.62 23.17 -3.35
C THR A 43 5.80 22.07 -2.68
N LEU A 44 6.47 20.99 -2.26
CA LEU A 44 5.83 19.80 -1.71
C LEU A 44 4.99 20.07 -0.46
N SER A 45 5.50 20.88 0.47
CA SER A 45 4.80 21.21 1.72
C SER A 45 3.49 21.97 1.45
N ALA A 46 3.51 22.91 0.51
CA ALA A 46 2.33 23.69 0.15
C ALA A 46 1.24 22.81 -0.51
N VAL A 47 1.65 21.93 -1.44
CA VAL A 47 0.71 21.04 -2.15
C VAL A 47 0.11 19.99 -1.23
N THR A 48 0.94 19.34 -0.40
CA THR A 48 0.46 18.33 0.56
C THR A 48 -0.45 18.93 1.63
N SER A 49 -0.12 20.12 2.15
CA SER A 49 -1.00 20.83 3.09
C SER A 49 -2.37 21.16 2.47
N ARG A 50 -2.40 21.56 1.20
CA ARG A 50 -3.65 21.84 0.49
C ARG A 50 -4.45 20.56 0.22
N LEU A 51 -3.81 19.47 -0.19
CA LEU A 51 -4.46 18.17 -0.36
C LEU A 51 -5.11 17.70 0.95
N ASN A 52 -4.40 17.79 2.07
CA ASN A 52 -4.91 17.42 3.39
C ASN A 52 -6.11 18.28 3.81
N SER A 53 -6.08 19.57 3.46
CA SER A 53 -7.19 20.49 3.75
C SER A 53 -8.43 20.22 2.89
N LEU A 54 -8.25 19.81 1.62
CA LEU A 54 -9.36 19.56 0.70
C LEU A 54 -9.98 18.17 0.91
N PHE A 55 -9.17 17.18 1.30
CA PHE A 55 -9.59 15.79 1.39
C PHE A 55 -9.20 15.21 2.76
N PRO A 56 -10.11 15.23 3.75
CA PRO A 56 -9.85 14.68 5.07
C PRO A 56 -9.54 13.17 5.06
N ARG A 57 -10.08 12.46 4.07
CA ARG A 57 -9.79 11.04 3.81
C ARG A 57 -8.95 10.94 2.55
N HIS A 58 -7.68 10.62 2.70
CA HIS A 58 -6.77 10.45 1.58
C HIS A 58 -5.76 9.34 1.86
N VAL A 59 -5.29 8.73 0.78
CA VAL A 59 -4.15 7.80 0.77
C VAL A 59 -3.32 8.17 -0.45
N GLY A 60 -2.02 8.36 -0.27
CA GLY A 60 -1.19 8.72 -1.40
C GLY A 60 0.28 8.55 -1.16
N CYS A 61 1.02 8.70 -2.24
CA CYS A 61 2.46 8.50 -2.27
C CYS A 61 3.14 9.62 -3.08
N LEU A 62 4.44 9.78 -2.83
CA LEU A 62 5.30 10.61 -3.66
C LEU A 62 5.83 9.78 -4.81
N SER A 63 5.80 10.32 -6.02
CA SER A 63 6.24 9.64 -7.23
C SER A 63 7.41 10.33 -7.91
N SER A 64 8.12 9.56 -8.74
CA SER A 64 9.09 10.13 -9.68
C SER A 64 8.41 11.11 -10.66
N PRO A 65 9.14 12.10 -11.17
CA PRO A 65 8.66 12.97 -12.23
C PRO A 65 8.34 12.18 -13.49
N LEU A 66 7.32 12.58 -14.23
CA LEU A 66 7.03 11.95 -15.52
C LEU A 66 8.16 12.26 -16.52
N PRO A 67 8.74 11.27 -17.20
CA PRO A 67 9.88 11.46 -18.10
C PRO A 67 9.62 12.53 -19.18
N ALA A 68 8.40 12.57 -19.72
CA ALA A 68 7.99 13.53 -20.74
C ALA A 68 7.82 14.97 -20.22
N TYR A 69 7.72 15.15 -18.90
CA TYR A 69 7.34 16.43 -18.28
C TYR A 69 8.36 16.99 -17.28
N GLY A 70 9.45 16.26 -16.99
CA GLY A 70 10.71 16.76 -16.41
C GLY A 70 10.57 17.69 -15.20
N SER A 71 10.42 19.00 -15.45
CA SER A 71 10.31 20.05 -14.44
C SER A 71 8.88 20.37 -13.99
N HIS A 72 7.86 19.78 -14.60
CA HIS A 72 6.47 20.03 -14.24
C HIS A 72 6.08 19.27 -12.98
N LEU A 73 5.17 19.85 -12.22
CA LEU A 73 4.50 19.16 -11.14
C LEU A 73 3.43 18.25 -11.74
N THR A 74 3.37 17.00 -11.28
CA THR A 74 2.39 16.03 -11.74
C THR A 74 1.65 15.47 -10.54
N CYS A 75 0.33 15.39 -10.64
CA CYS A 75 -0.49 14.79 -9.61
C CYS A 75 -1.58 13.95 -10.27
N ALA A 76 -1.49 12.64 -10.08
CA ALA A 76 -2.59 11.74 -10.40
C ALA A 76 -3.51 11.70 -9.18
N VAL A 77 -4.81 11.91 -9.39
CA VAL A 77 -5.84 11.89 -8.35
C VAL A 77 -6.97 10.98 -8.76
N ALA A 78 -7.53 10.24 -7.81
CA ALA A 78 -8.74 9.46 -7.99
C ALA A 78 -9.60 9.51 -6.73
N LEU A 79 -10.93 9.48 -6.89
CA LEU A 79 -11.86 9.36 -5.77
C LEU A 79 -12.49 7.98 -5.78
N LEU A 80 -12.35 7.28 -4.66
CA LEU A 80 -12.89 5.95 -4.46
C LEU A 80 -13.65 5.87 -3.15
N ASP A 81 -14.72 5.10 -3.16
CA ASP A 81 -15.44 4.73 -1.95
C ASP A 81 -14.77 3.48 -1.37
N GLY A 82 -14.50 3.49 -0.07
CA GLY A 82 -13.85 2.36 0.57
C GLY A 82 -13.37 2.64 1.98
N ILE A 83 -12.79 1.59 2.56
CA ILE A 83 -12.18 1.60 3.88
C ILE A 83 -10.70 1.97 3.72
N THR A 84 -10.26 2.96 4.48
CA THR A 84 -8.86 3.36 4.57
C THR A 84 -8.23 2.72 5.78
N PHE A 85 -7.02 2.20 5.64
CA PHE A 85 -6.29 1.59 6.75
C PHE A 85 -4.83 2.05 6.75
N ARG A 86 -4.18 1.92 7.91
CA ARG A 86 -2.73 2.08 8.06
C ARG A 86 -2.18 0.85 8.73
N SER A 87 -1.26 0.17 8.06
CA SER A 87 -0.58 -1.01 8.62
C SER A 87 0.76 -0.64 9.24
N THR A 88 1.09 -1.31 10.35
CA THR A 88 2.43 -1.34 10.95
C THR A 88 3.03 -2.75 10.91
N ILE A 89 2.45 -3.67 10.13
CA ILE A 89 2.95 -5.03 9.98
C ILE A 89 4.30 -4.96 9.29
N ALA A 90 5.34 -5.39 10.00
CA ALA A 90 6.70 -5.37 9.49
C ALA A 90 6.85 -6.33 8.29
N GLY A 91 7.60 -5.87 7.30
CA GLY A 91 8.06 -6.72 6.22
C GLY A 91 9.06 -7.77 6.65
N ARG A 92 9.38 -8.68 5.72
CA ARG A 92 10.47 -9.63 5.95
C ARG A 92 11.80 -8.90 5.80
N ALA A 93 12.68 -9.01 6.78
CA ALA A 93 14.05 -8.56 6.63
C ALA A 93 14.71 -9.29 5.44
N ASP A 94 15.47 -8.56 4.63
CA ASP A 94 16.21 -9.15 3.52
C ASP A 94 17.05 -10.32 4.04
N PRO A 95 16.91 -11.53 3.48
CA PRO A 95 17.70 -12.67 3.92
C PRO A 95 19.17 -12.34 3.66
N GLN A 96 19.94 -12.15 4.73
CA GLN A 96 21.38 -11.93 4.63
C GLN A 96 22.11 -13.23 4.28
N VAL A 97 21.93 -13.70 3.05
CA VAL A 97 22.63 -14.85 2.51
C VAL A 97 24.00 -14.38 1.99
N GLY A 98 24.97 -14.33 2.91
CA GLY A 98 26.34 -14.02 2.55
C GLY A 98 27.08 -13.17 3.58
N ARG A 99 27.23 -13.68 4.81
CA ARG A 99 28.25 -13.25 5.79
C ARG A 99 28.34 -14.13 7.04
N TRP A 100 27.88 -15.39 6.95
CA TRP A 100 28.00 -16.37 8.04
C TRP A 100 29.47 -16.60 8.48
N HIS A 101 30.45 -16.30 7.62
CA HIS A 101 31.86 -16.51 7.92
C HIS A 101 32.63 -15.30 8.49
N ALA A 102 31.99 -14.15 8.73
CA ALA A 102 32.70 -12.94 9.18
C ALA A 102 32.59 -12.62 10.69
N ALA A 103 32.11 -13.54 11.51
CA ALA A 103 32.11 -13.40 12.96
C ALA A 103 32.80 -14.59 13.63
N ARG A 104 34.11 -14.69 13.45
CA ARG A 104 34.95 -15.29 14.50
C ARG A 104 35.95 -14.26 14.99
N ARG A 105 35.77 -13.94 16.28
CA ARG A 105 36.65 -13.22 17.20
C ARG A 105 36.44 -11.70 17.26
N SER A 106 35.55 -11.28 18.14
CA SER A 106 35.98 -10.44 19.26
C SER A 106 34.98 -10.57 20.41
N SER A 107 35.53 -10.56 21.61
CA SER A 107 34.95 -10.88 22.91
C SER A 107 33.82 -9.96 23.35
N THR A 108 32.83 -10.56 24.01
CA THR A 108 32.04 -9.96 25.10
C THR A 108 31.19 -8.74 24.76
N GLN A 109 29.96 -8.96 24.28
CA GLN A 109 28.87 -8.02 24.52
C GLN A 109 27.53 -8.76 24.57
N LYS A 110 26.98 -8.89 25.78
CA LYS A 110 25.56 -9.18 26.00
C LYS A 110 24.77 -8.02 25.39
N LEU A 111 23.92 -8.32 24.41
CA LEU A 111 22.85 -7.45 23.93
C LEU A 111 21.49 -8.11 24.24
N PRO A 112 20.44 -7.31 24.46
CA PRO A 112 19.29 -7.68 25.27
C PRO A 112 18.34 -8.63 24.54
N ALA A 113 17.78 -9.56 25.31
CA ALA A 113 16.75 -10.49 24.89
C ALA A 113 15.47 -9.73 24.47
N ALA A 114 15.19 -9.72 23.18
CA ALA A 114 13.86 -9.56 22.63
C ALA A 114 13.86 -10.30 21.29
N HIS A 115 12.90 -11.21 21.12
CA HIS A 115 12.67 -12.04 19.92
C HIS A 115 13.50 -13.34 19.82
N SER A 116 13.33 -14.25 20.79
CA SER A 116 13.56 -15.68 20.52
C SER A 116 12.69 -16.60 21.37
N GLU A 117 11.44 -16.22 21.68
CA GLU A 117 10.56 -17.07 22.50
C GLU A 117 9.91 -18.23 21.70
N VAL A 118 10.09 -18.31 20.38
CA VAL A 118 9.49 -19.40 19.56
C VAL A 118 10.37 -20.65 19.50
N PHE A 119 11.67 -20.54 19.81
CA PHE A 119 12.62 -21.66 19.72
C PHE A 119 13.05 -22.22 21.08
N ASP A 120 12.77 -21.54 22.19
CA ASP A 120 13.12 -21.99 23.54
C ASP A 120 12.18 -23.09 24.07
N GLU A 121 11.11 -23.43 23.36
CA GLU A 121 10.10 -24.42 23.77
C GLU A 121 10.12 -25.74 22.98
N ILE A 122 11.10 -25.95 22.09
CA ILE A 122 11.27 -27.21 21.35
C ILE A 122 12.37 -28.05 22.04
N ASP A 123 12.09 -28.47 23.27
CA ASP A 123 12.88 -29.50 23.99
C ASP A 123 12.27 -30.91 23.76
N GLY A 124 11.86 -31.17 22.51
CA GLY A 124 11.09 -32.37 22.15
C GLY A 124 11.28 -32.79 20.68
N ASP A 125 11.27 -34.10 20.48
CA ASP A 125 11.46 -34.84 19.24
C ASP A 125 10.89 -34.13 17.99
N VAL A 126 11.78 -33.74 17.08
CA VAL A 126 11.50 -33.01 15.82
C VAL A 126 10.51 -33.78 14.92
N SER A 127 10.34 -35.09 15.14
CA SER A 127 9.40 -35.93 14.40
C SER A 127 7.93 -35.73 14.79
N GLN A 128 7.63 -35.07 15.92
CA GLN A 128 6.26 -34.77 16.37
C GLN A 128 5.84 -33.32 16.13
N VAL A 129 6.70 -32.51 15.49
CA VAL A 129 6.37 -31.13 15.15
C VAL A 129 5.35 -31.14 14.02
N ASN A 130 4.09 -30.83 14.35
CA ASN A 130 3.04 -30.59 13.36
C ASN A 130 3.30 -29.24 12.69
N TRP A 131 4.03 -29.28 11.59
CA TRP A 131 4.44 -28.09 10.87
C TRP A 131 3.23 -27.28 10.34
N GLU A 132 2.15 -27.95 9.96
CA GLU A 132 0.88 -27.31 9.60
C GLU A 132 0.29 -26.47 10.75
N ASP A 133 0.40 -26.90 12.02
CA ASP A 133 -0.06 -26.12 13.18
C ASP A 133 0.83 -24.90 13.43
N ILE A 134 2.15 -25.03 13.28
CA ILE A 134 3.08 -23.89 13.41
C ILE A 134 2.84 -22.84 12.32
N TRP A 135 2.63 -23.28 11.07
CA TRP A 135 2.28 -22.37 9.98
C TRP A 135 0.86 -21.81 10.12
N GLY A 136 -0.08 -22.57 10.68
CA GLY A 136 -1.45 -22.15 11.00
C GLY A 136 -1.52 -21.09 12.10
N ARG A 137 -0.73 -21.23 13.17
CA ARG A 137 -0.60 -20.21 14.23
C ARG A 137 -0.03 -18.90 13.71
N SER A 138 0.88 -18.95 12.73
CA SER A 138 1.36 -17.76 12.02
C SER A 138 0.27 -17.07 11.18
N ALA A 139 -0.74 -17.79 10.71
CA ALA A 139 -1.86 -17.21 9.95
C ALA A 139 -2.92 -16.60 10.89
N ALA A 140 -3.25 -17.27 12.00
CA ALA A 140 -4.17 -16.74 13.01
C ALA A 140 -3.64 -15.44 13.65
N SER A 141 -2.34 -15.41 13.98
CA SER A 141 -1.67 -14.19 14.47
C SER A 141 -1.62 -13.07 13.42
N ALA A 142 -1.52 -13.40 12.12
CA ALA A 142 -1.55 -12.41 11.06
C ALA A 142 -2.90 -11.68 10.96
N GLN A 143 -4.01 -12.37 11.25
CA GLN A 143 -5.34 -11.76 11.26
C GLN A 143 -5.57 -10.84 12.46
N GLU A 144 -4.99 -11.15 13.62
CA GLU A 144 -4.99 -10.26 14.78
C GLU A 144 -4.13 -9.01 14.56
N MET A 145 -3.05 -9.14 13.78
CA MET A 145 -2.15 -8.06 13.40
C MET A 145 -2.72 -7.09 12.36
N LEU A 146 -3.82 -7.44 11.69
CA LEU A 146 -4.45 -6.53 10.74
C LEU A 146 -5.02 -5.28 11.45
N PRO A 147 -4.97 -4.11 10.79
CA PRO A 147 -5.65 -2.91 11.26
C PRO A 147 -7.13 -3.18 11.56
N LEU A 148 -7.64 -2.52 12.60
CA LEU A 148 -9.00 -2.73 13.10
C LEU A 148 -10.05 -2.57 11.99
N GLU A 149 -9.84 -1.60 11.09
CA GLU A 149 -10.75 -1.29 9.99
C GLU A 149 -10.92 -2.48 9.03
N LEU A 150 -9.84 -3.24 8.80
CA LEU A 150 -9.87 -4.44 7.96
C LEU A 150 -10.44 -5.64 8.72
N ARG A 151 -10.17 -5.75 10.03
CA ARG A 151 -10.73 -6.82 10.88
C ARG A 151 -12.25 -6.73 11.01
N MET A 152 -12.80 -5.51 10.94
CA MET A 152 -14.23 -5.25 10.97
C MET A 152 -14.91 -5.42 9.60
N ALA A 153 -14.14 -5.46 8.51
CA ALA A 153 -14.67 -5.69 7.18
C ALA A 153 -14.99 -7.18 6.99
N ARG A 154 -16.12 -7.47 6.35
CA ARG A 154 -16.45 -8.84 5.97
C ARG A 154 -15.65 -9.21 4.72
N PRO A 155 -15.01 -10.40 4.67
CA PRO A 155 -14.23 -10.80 3.51
C PRO A 155 -15.03 -10.76 2.20
N GLU A 156 -16.30 -11.15 2.23
CA GLU A 156 -17.20 -11.11 1.08
C GLU A 156 -17.48 -9.71 0.52
N ASP A 157 -17.30 -8.66 1.32
CA ASP A 157 -17.56 -7.27 0.91
C ASP A 157 -16.32 -6.60 0.28
N VAL A 158 -15.15 -7.24 0.34
CA VAL A 158 -13.87 -6.67 -0.12
C VAL A 158 -13.44 -7.30 -1.44
N SER A 159 -13.76 -6.63 -2.54
CA SER A 159 -13.37 -7.09 -3.89
C SER A 159 -11.95 -6.70 -4.29
N THR A 160 -11.40 -5.61 -3.72
CA THR A 160 -10.14 -5.02 -4.17
C THR A 160 -9.42 -4.32 -3.03
N ILE A 161 -8.12 -4.56 -2.93
CA ILE A 161 -7.24 -3.97 -1.92
C ILE A 161 -6.10 -3.24 -2.62
N LEU A 162 -5.99 -1.94 -2.35
CA LEU A 162 -4.92 -1.08 -2.83
C LEU A 162 -4.10 -0.64 -1.63
N TYR A 163 -2.78 -0.84 -1.69
CA TYR A 163 -1.89 -0.37 -0.63
C TYR A 163 -0.55 0.14 -1.17
N PHE A 164 0.04 1.06 -0.41
CA PHE A 164 1.38 1.57 -0.64
C PHE A 164 2.26 1.09 0.50
N SER A 165 3.39 0.48 0.16
CA SER A 165 4.34 -0.06 1.14
C SER A 165 5.75 0.47 0.89
N ASP A 166 6.59 0.27 1.89
CA ASP A 166 8.04 0.32 1.73
C ASP A 166 8.56 -0.87 0.90
N LYS A 167 9.88 -1.09 0.90
CA LYS A 167 10.53 -2.18 0.13
C LYS A 167 10.21 -3.58 0.67
N ALA A 168 9.49 -3.71 1.78
CA ALA A 168 9.22 -4.99 2.42
C ALA A 168 7.72 -5.17 2.67
N PRO A 169 6.88 -5.31 1.63
CA PRO A 169 5.42 -5.47 1.77
C PRO A 169 5.00 -6.86 2.27
N GLN A 170 5.91 -7.80 2.47
CA GLN A 170 5.57 -9.23 2.55
C GLN A 170 4.70 -9.55 3.77
N GLY A 171 4.89 -8.83 4.88
CA GLY A 171 4.09 -9.02 6.09
C GLY A 171 2.63 -8.66 5.86
N ILE A 172 2.37 -7.46 5.32
CA ILE A 172 1.00 -7.01 5.04
C ILE A 172 0.36 -7.82 3.90
N ALA A 173 1.08 -8.12 2.82
CA ALA A 173 0.56 -8.94 1.72
C ALA A 173 0.11 -10.33 2.19
N LYS A 174 0.91 -10.98 3.06
CA LYS A 174 0.55 -12.29 3.64
C LYS A 174 -0.72 -12.20 4.49
N ALA A 175 -0.83 -11.16 5.33
CA ALA A 175 -1.99 -10.96 6.19
C ALA A 175 -3.27 -10.68 5.37
N LEU A 176 -3.17 -9.82 4.35
CA LEU A 176 -4.29 -9.50 3.45
C LEU A 176 -4.76 -10.72 2.69
N LYS A 177 -3.84 -11.50 2.10
CA LYS A 177 -4.20 -12.72 1.36
C LYS A 177 -4.84 -13.79 2.25
N ALA A 178 -4.44 -13.89 3.52
CA ALA A 178 -5.03 -14.82 4.46
C ALA A 178 -6.47 -14.42 4.85
N THR A 179 -6.74 -13.12 4.99
CA THR A 179 -8.05 -12.61 5.43
C THR A 179 -9.03 -12.36 4.27
N PHE A 180 -8.53 -12.01 3.09
CA PHE A 180 -9.32 -11.66 1.90
C PHE A 180 -8.89 -12.51 0.68
N PRO A 181 -9.09 -13.83 0.71
CA PRO A 181 -8.56 -14.75 -0.30
C PRO A 181 -9.09 -14.50 -1.71
N ASP A 182 -10.32 -13.98 -1.82
CA ASP A 182 -10.99 -13.71 -3.10
C ASP A 182 -10.79 -12.28 -3.62
N SER A 183 -10.06 -11.44 -2.86
CA SER A 183 -9.84 -10.05 -3.23
C SER A 183 -8.73 -9.88 -4.28
N HIS A 184 -8.89 -8.90 -5.16
CA HIS A 184 -7.81 -8.47 -6.05
C HIS A 184 -6.85 -7.54 -5.29
N GLU A 185 -5.58 -7.93 -5.20
CA GLU A 185 -4.56 -7.16 -4.49
C GLU A 185 -3.64 -6.43 -5.49
N ALA A 186 -3.52 -5.11 -5.34
CA ALA A 186 -2.48 -4.33 -6.03
C ALA A 186 -1.71 -3.47 -5.03
N GLY A 187 -0.43 -3.80 -4.87
CA GLY A 187 0.51 -3.09 -4.01
C GLY A 187 1.55 -2.34 -4.84
N ALA A 188 1.90 -1.13 -4.40
CA ALA A 188 3.07 -0.41 -4.92
C ALA A 188 4.12 -0.27 -3.81
N SER A 189 5.34 -0.78 -4.07
CA SER A 189 6.48 -0.71 -3.16
C SER A 189 7.59 0.12 -3.79
N TYR A 190 7.97 1.23 -3.15
CA TYR A 190 9.11 2.08 -3.54
C TYR A 190 9.20 2.44 -5.04
N ILE A 191 8.67 3.61 -5.42
CA ILE A 191 8.51 4.05 -6.80
C ILE A 191 9.88 4.30 -7.46
N ARG A 192 10.33 3.35 -8.29
CA ARG A 192 11.29 3.57 -9.38
C ARG A 192 10.55 3.98 -10.65
N ASP A 193 11.31 4.55 -11.58
CA ASP A 193 10.93 5.56 -12.59
C ASP A 193 9.80 5.22 -13.60
N ASP A 194 9.11 4.08 -13.49
CA ASP A 194 8.30 3.51 -14.56
C ASP A 194 6.96 2.82 -14.18
N GLU A 195 6.61 2.63 -12.91
CA GLU A 195 5.46 1.73 -12.57
C GLU A 195 4.08 2.37 -12.33
N ILE A 196 3.97 3.68 -12.05
CA ILE A 196 2.66 4.28 -11.70
C ILE A 196 1.71 4.40 -12.91
N LEU A 197 2.27 4.64 -14.10
CA LEU A 197 1.45 4.78 -15.31
C LEU A 197 0.83 3.44 -15.72
N LYS A 198 1.48 2.30 -15.46
CA LYS A 198 0.89 0.98 -15.71
C LYS A 198 -0.27 0.68 -14.77
N LEU A 199 -0.14 0.96 -13.47
CA LEU A 199 -1.23 0.68 -12.52
C LEU A 199 -2.49 1.50 -12.79
N LEU A 200 -2.37 2.74 -13.27
CA LEU A 200 -3.53 3.57 -13.63
C LEU A 200 -4.04 3.29 -15.06
N SER A 201 -3.16 2.91 -16.00
CA SER A 201 -3.53 2.57 -17.40
C SER A 201 -4.13 1.16 -17.54
N ASP A 202 -3.53 0.14 -16.92
CA ASP A 202 -4.09 -1.22 -16.92
C ASP A 202 -5.40 -1.29 -16.12
N SER A 203 -5.54 -0.43 -15.10
CA SER A 203 -6.81 -0.28 -14.41
C SER A 203 -7.90 0.27 -15.35
N SER A 204 -7.64 1.25 -16.21
CA SER A 204 -8.69 1.76 -17.12
C SER A 204 -9.20 0.68 -18.09
N ASP A 205 -8.34 -0.20 -18.59
CA ASP A 205 -8.76 -1.31 -19.46
C ASP A 205 -9.48 -2.41 -18.67
N PHE A 206 -9.05 -2.67 -17.42
CA PHE A 206 -9.73 -3.59 -16.49
C PHE A 206 -11.13 -3.09 -16.10
N TRP A 207 -11.30 -1.78 -15.87
CA TRP A 207 -12.59 -1.16 -15.57
C TRP A 207 -13.50 -1.08 -16.80
N HIS A 208 -12.95 -0.87 -18.01
CA HIS A 208 -13.73 -0.83 -19.25
C HIS A 208 -14.25 -2.20 -19.69
N HIS A 209 -13.47 -3.27 -19.52
CA HIS A 209 -13.88 -4.62 -19.94
C HIS A 209 -14.99 -5.23 -19.07
N ARG A 210 -15.10 -4.82 -17.78
CA ARG A 210 -16.08 -5.36 -16.82
C ARG A 210 -17.37 -4.53 -16.70
N LEU A 211 -17.33 -3.24 -17.03
CA LEU A 211 -18.54 -2.42 -17.18
C LEU A 211 -19.39 -2.84 -18.39
N LEU A 212 -18.78 -3.40 -19.43
CA LEU A 212 -19.49 -3.99 -20.56
C LEU A 212 -20.05 -5.39 -20.25
N SER A 213 -19.39 -6.19 -19.40
CA SER A 213 -19.91 -7.52 -19.01
C SER A 213 -21.04 -7.45 -17.96
N SER A 214 -21.10 -6.36 -17.17
CA SER A 214 -22.14 -6.14 -16.15
C SER A 214 -23.46 -5.58 -16.71
N GLN A 215 -23.50 -5.17 -17.98
CA GLN A 215 -24.68 -4.57 -18.62
C GLN A 215 -25.45 -5.55 -19.52
N VAL A 216 -25.05 -6.83 -19.60
CA VAL A 216 -25.69 -7.84 -20.47
C VAL A 216 -26.62 -8.81 -19.72
N ASP A 217 -26.56 -8.86 -18.39
CA ASP A 217 -27.44 -9.72 -17.58
C ASP A 217 -28.46 -8.92 -16.73
N ARG A 218 -29.33 -8.15 -17.40
CA ARG A 218 -30.64 -7.74 -16.88
C ARG A 218 -31.67 -7.58 -17.98
#